data_AF-A0A966QQN5-F1
#
_entry.id   AF-A0A966QQN5-F1
#
_cell.length_a   1.000
_cell.length_b   1.000
_cell.length_c   1.000
_cell.angle_alpha   90.00
_cell.angle_beta   90.00
_cell.angle_gamma   90.00
#
_symmetry.space_group_name_H-M   'P 1'
#
loop_
_entity.id
_entity.type
_entity.pdbx_description
1 polymer ?
#
loop_
_entity_poly.entity_id
_entity_poly.type
_entity_poly.pdbx_seq_one_letter_code
_entity_poly.pdbx_strand_id
1 'polypeptide(L)'
;LSPLRRGRWGTEALHQAMLGELASRSPRQWPAGTPVLCTLNLDELGLANGDVGVVIERGGQRRLLFAQPVGPPLCLDPAQVPNAEPAFALTVHKAQGSEADEVWVLLAEGARRLRPLLYTALTRARSQAWLITAAALTLEPEPFPARVNAR
;
A
#
# COMPACT_ATOMS: atom_id res chain seq x y z
N LEU A 1 -0.57 2.50 -5.59
CA LEU A 1 0.35 1.34 -5.61
C LEU A 1 1.65 1.72 -6.30
N SER A 2 2.77 1.25 -5.75
CA SER A 2 4.08 1.35 -6.40
C SER A 2 4.76 -0.02 -6.43
N PRO A 3 5.47 -0.40 -7.50
CA PRO A 3 6.28 -1.62 -7.49
C PRO A 3 7.56 -1.46 -6.64
N LEU A 4 7.91 -0.23 -6.24
CA LEU A 4 9.12 0.09 -5.51
C LEU A 4 8.81 0.56 -4.09
N ARG A 5 9.65 0.17 -3.14
CA ARG A 5 9.63 0.74 -1.78
C ARG A 5 10.44 2.03 -1.68
N ARG A 6 11.62 2.04 -2.32
CA ARG A 6 12.59 3.15 -2.30
C ARG A 6 12.72 3.86 -3.65
N GLY A 7 13.36 5.03 -3.62
CA GLY A 7 13.59 5.87 -4.79
C GLY A 7 12.43 6.84 -5.05
N ARG A 8 12.60 7.73 -6.04
CA ARG A 8 11.66 8.85 -6.31
C ARG A 8 10.20 8.44 -6.55
N TRP A 9 9.97 7.21 -7.02
CA TRP A 9 8.63 6.63 -7.28
C TRP A 9 8.24 5.55 -6.24
N GLY A 10 9.04 5.38 -5.18
CA GLY A 10 8.80 4.40 -4.13
C GLY A 10 7.81 4.88 -3.08
N THR A 11 7.24 3.94 -2.33
CA THR A 11 6.29 4.26 -1.24
C THR A 11 6.90 5.17 -0.18
N GLU A 12 8.17 4.99 0.20
CA GLU A 12 8.84 5.81 1.22
C GLU A 12 8.91 7.30 0.80
N ALA A 13 9.23 7.57 -0.47
CA ALA A 13 9.27 8.94 -0.98
C ALA A 13 7.88 9.60 -0.98
N LEU A 14 6.83 8.83 -1.28
CA LEU A 14 5.46 9.32 -1.22
C LEU A 14 5.02 9.62 0.22
N HIS A 15 5.35 8.74 1.17
CA HIS A 15 5.06 8.98 2.57
C HIS A 15 5.79 10.22 3.09
N GLN A 16 7.07 10.39 2.72
CA GLN A 16 7.85 11.58 3.06
C GLN A 16 7.26 12.85 2.42
N ALA A 17 6.77 12.79 1.18
CA ALA A 17 6.12 13.94 0.55
C ALA A 17 4.81 14.34 1.26
N MET A 18 4.06 13.38 1.81
CA MET A 18 2.78 13.62 2.48
C MET A 18 2.93 14.04 3.94
N LEU A 19 3.88 13.45 4.67
CA LEU A 19 4.06 13.64 6.12
C LEU A 19 5.30 14.47 6.48
N GLY A 20 6.18 14.77 5.53
CA GLY A 20 7.47 15.39 5.81
C GLY A 20 8.31 14.54 6.77
N GLU A 21 8.91 15.18 7.77
CA GLU A 21 9.70 14.51 8.81
C GLU A 21 8.88 13.57 9.68
N LEU A 22 7.55 13.73 9.74
CA LEU A 22 6.69 12.86 10.54
C LEU A 22 6.67 11.44 9.98
N ALA A 23 6.97 11.22 8.70
CA ALA A 23 6.98 9.88 8.09
C ALA A 23 7.87 8.88 8.84
N SER A 24 8.96 9.35 9.46
CA SER A 24 9.89 8.53 10.26
C SER A 24 9.64 8.60 11.77
N ARG A 25 8.61 9.31 12.22
CA ARG A 25 8.25 9.43 13.64
C ARG A 25 7.24 8.35 14.03
N SER A 26 7.02 8.23 15.34
CA SER A 26 5.99 7.35 15.88
C SER A 26 4.59 7.77 15.38
N PRO A 27 3.67 6.82 15.17
CA PRO A 27 2.27 7.13 14.82
C PRO A 27 1.57 8.06 15.82
N ARG A 28 2.08 8.19 17.05
CA ARG A 28 1.61 9.20 18.03
C ARG A 28 1.74 10.65 17.55
N GLN A 29 2.63 10.90 16.60
CA GLN A 29 2.91 12.24 16.07
C GLN A 29 2.24 12.45 14.71
N TRP A 30 1.67 11.40 14.11
CA TRP A 30 0.99 11.52 12.83
C TRP A 30 -0.34 12.26 12.99
N PRO A 31 -0.76 13.04 11.98
CA PRO A 31 -2.10 13.62 11.95
C PRO A 31 -3.18 12.53 12.03
N ALA A 32 -4.32 12.84 12.67
CA ALA A 32 -5.49 11.97 12.58
C ALA A 32 -5.94 11.83 11.12
N GLY A 33 -6.44 10.65 10.74
CA GLY A 33 -6.76 10.29 9.36
C GLY A 33 -5.58 9.68 8.59
N THR A 34 -4.36 9.71 9.13
CA THR A 34 -3.20 9.06 8.48
C THR A 34 -3.44 7.55 8.40
N PRO A 35 -3.43 6.94 7.20
CA PRO A 35 -3.55 5.49 7.07
C PRO A 35 -2.26 4.81 7.55
N VAL A 36 -2.39 3.64 8.16
CA VAL A 36 -1.30 2.91 8.83
C VAL A 36 -1.25 1.47 8.34
N LEU A 37 -0.05 0.96 8.11
CA LEU A 37 0.23 -0.42 7.73
C LEU A 37 0.84 -1.15 8.92
N CYS A 38 0.25 -2.28 9.30
CA CYS A 38 0.89 -3.25 10.18
C CYS A 38 1.95 -4.02 9.39
N THR A 39 3.19 -4.00 9.86
CA THR A 39 4.33 -4.60 9.14
C THR A 39 4.75 -5.96 9.69
N LEU A 40 4.06 -6.44 10.74
CA LEU A 40 4.34 -7.67 11.47
C LEU A 40 3.04 -8.45 11.70
N ASN A 41 3.16 -9.76 11.92
CA ASN A 41 2.05 -10.54 12.47
C ASN A 41 2.03 -10.33 13.99
N LEU A 42 0.89 -9.89 14.51
CA LEU A 42 0.63 -9.67 15.93
C LEU A 42 -0.54 -10.57 16.31
N ASP A 43 -0.28 -11.87 16.44
CA ASP A 43 -1.32 -12.90 16.58
C ASP A 43 -2.21 -12.68 17.81
N GLU A 44 -1.64 -12.20 18.92
CA GLU A 44 -2.39 -11.85 20.14
C GLU A 44 -3.43 -10.73 19.93
N LEU A 45 -3.18 -9.87 18.93
CA LEU A 45 -4.06 -8.77 18.56
C LEU A 45 -4.92 -9.10 17.33
N GLY A 46 -4.73 -10.27 16.72
CA GLY A 46 -5.40 -10.66 15.48
C GLY A 46 -5.07 -9.74 14.30
N LEU A 47 -3.85 -9.17 14.26
CA LEU A 47 -3.37 -8.37 13.14
C LEU A 47 -2.31 -9.14 12.35
N ALA A 48 -2.43 -9.12 11.02
CA ALA A 48 -1.47 -9.69 10.10
C ALA A 48 -0.56 -8.62 9.48
N ASN A 49 0.59 -9.06 8.99
CA ASN A 49 1.47 -8.23 8.19
C ASN A 49 0.80 -7.87 6.86
N GLY A 50 0.49 -6.59 6.68
CA GLY A 50 -0.27 -6.10 5.53
C GLY A 50 -1.60 -5.45 5.94
N ASP A 51 -2.05 -5.65 7.18
CA ASP A 51 -3.31 -5.05 7.64
C ASP A 51 -3.22 -3.53 7.66
N VAL A 52 -4.27 -2.89 7.16
CA VAL A 52 -4.37 -1.43 7.07
C VAL A 52 -5.34 -0.92 8.11
N GLY A 53 -4.90 0.09 8.86
CA GLY A 53 -5.71 0.83 9.82
C GLY A 53 -5.60 2.33 9.57
N VAL A 54 -6.11 3.11 10.51
CA VAL A 54 -6.08 4.57 10.47
C VAL A 54 -5.74 5.16 11.84
N VAL A 55 -4.95 6.23 11.84
CA VAL A 55 -4.72 7.04 13.04
C VAL A 55 -6.00 7.80 13.37
N ILE A 56 -6.48 7.69 14.60
CA ILE A 56 -7.61 8.47 15.12
C ILE A 56 -7.20 9.26 16.35
N GLU A 57 -8.02 10.24 16.72
CA GLU A 57 -7.94 10.90 18.02
C GLU A 57 -9.06 10.41 18.93
N ARG A 58 -8.70 9.97 20.14
CA ARG A 58 -9.68 9.54 21.14
C ARG A 58 -9.20 9.98 22.52
N GLY A 59 -9.99 10.83 23.18
CA GLY A 59 -9.64 11.38 24.50
C GLY A 59 -8.35 12.20 24.50
N GLY A 60 -8.09 12.98 23.44
CA GLY A 60 -6.88 13.78 23.29
C GLY A 60 -5.60 13.00 23.02
N GLN A 61 -5.70 11.69 22.74
CA GLN A 61 -4.57 10.81 22.45
C GLN A 61 -4.71 10.18 21.07
N ARG A 62 -3.57 9.98 20.39
CA ARG A 62 -3.49 9.26 19.12
C ARG A 62 -3.64 7.76 19.33
N ARG A 63 -4.52 7.13 18.56
CA ARG A 63 -4.80 5.69 18.58
C ARG A 63 -4.79 5.14 17.16
N LEU A 64 -4.54 3.85 17.02
CA LEU A 64 -4.62 3.14 15.75
C LEU A 64 -5.90 2.33 15.73
N LEU A 65 -6.76 2.58 14.74
CA LEU A 65 -8.00 1.84 14.54
C LEU A 65 -7.84 0.89 13.37
N PHE A 66 -7.94 -0.41 13.64
CA PHE A 66 -7.93 -1.46 12.63
C PHE A 66 -9.30 -2.10 12.52
N ALA A 67 -9.74 -2.36 11.30
CA ALA A 67 -10.94 -3.17 11.07
C ALA A 67 -10.66 -4.61 11.52
N GLN A 68 -11.71 -5.29 11.98
CA GLN A 68 -11.67 -6.71 12.31
C GLN A 68 -12.70 -7.43 11.44
N PRO A 69 -12.39 -8.64 10.93
CA PRO A 69 -13.35 -9.41 10.13
C PRO A 69 -14.65 -9.73 10.89
N VAL A 70 -14.54 -9.91 12.21
CA VAL A 70 -15.65 -10.21 13.10
C VAL A 70 -15.52 -9.34 14.35
N GLY A 71 -16.62 -8.69 14.74
CA GLY A 71 -16.70 -7.86 15.94
C GLY A 71 -16.32 -6.40 15.72
N PRO A 72 -16.16 -5.63 16.80
CA PRO A 72 -15.84 -4.21 16.73
C PRO A 72 -14.40 -3.97 16.24
N PRO A 73 -14.11 -2.78 15.68
CA PRO A 73 -12.75 -2.44 15.29
C PRO A 73 -11.81 -2.37 16.50
N LEU A 74 -10.57 -2.75 16.27
CA LEU A 74 -9.53 -2.80 17.28
C LEU A 74 -8.88 -1.41 17.44
N CYS A 75 -9.00 -0.82 18.63
CA CYS A 75 -8.51 0.52 18.94
C CYS A 75 -7.25 0.44 19.82
N LEU A 76 -6.08 0.42 19.20
CA LEU A 76 -4.79 0.19 19.84
C LEU A 76 -4.06 1.48 20.19
N ASP A 77 -3.23 1.40 21.22
CA ASP A 77 -2.18 2.38 21.43
C ASP A 77 -1.03 2.15 20.43
N PRO A 78 -0.42 3.20 19.85
CA PRO A 78 0.67 3.04 18.88
C PRO A 78 1.86 2.20 19.35
N ALA A 79 2.12 2.08 20.66
CA ALA A 79 3.18 1.22 21.19
C ALA A 79 2.89 -0.28 21.03
N GLN A 80 1.61 -0.66 20.86
CA GLN A 80 1.20 -2.05 20.65
C GLN A 80 1.43 -2.53 19.20
N VAL A 81 1.69 -1.61 18.25
CA VAL A 81 1.93 -1.92 16.85
C VAL A 81 3.33 -1.44 16.47
N PRO A 82 4.39 -2.19 16.85
CA PRO A 82 5.75 -1.79 16.56
C PRO A 82 6.01 -1.75 15.06
N ASN A 83 6.86 -0.83 14.63
CA ASN A 83 7.25 -0.63 13.22
C ASN A 83 6.05 -0.38 12.28
N ALA A 84 4.95 0.18 12.80
CA ALA A 84 3.87 0.68 11.97
C ALA A 84 4.41 1.71 10.96
N GLU A 85 4.02 1.57 9.70
CA GLU A 85 4.42 2.46 8.61
C GLU A 85 3.21 3.25 8.09
N PRO A 86 3.37 4.45 7.53
CA PRO A 86 2.28 5.12 6.81
C PRO A 86 1.81 4.26 5.62
N ALA A 87 0.53 4.36 5.28
CA ALA A 87 -0.08 3.53 4.23
C ALA A 87 -0.73 4.34 3.09
N PHE A 88 -0.30 5.59 2.85
CA PHE A 88 -0.81 6.41 1.73
C PHE A 88 -0.57 5.76 0.37
N ALA A 89 0.49 4.96 0.26
CA ALA A 89 0.73 4.08 -0.85
C ALA A 89 1.27 2.75 -0.33
N LEU A 90 0.86 1.67 -1.01
CA LEU A 90 1.33 0.32 -0.76
C LEU A 90 2.22 -0.15 -1.91
N THR A 91 3.15 -1.05 -1.58
CA THR A 91 3.82 -1.82 -2.63
C THR A 91 2.84 -2.81 -3.26
N VAL A 92 3.05 -3.18 -4.52
CA VAL A 92 2.18 -4.16 -5.21
C VAL A 92 2.09 -5.47 -4.42
N HIS A 93 3.20 -5.94 -3.86
CA HIS A 93 3.25 -7.16 -3.03
C HIS A 93 2.37 -7.03 -1.78
N LYS A 94 2.37 -5.87 -1.11
CA LYS A 94 1.56 -5.62 0.10
C LYS A 94 0.08 -5.41 -0.20
N ALA A 95 -0.28 -5.17 -1.46
CA ALA A 95 -1.67 -5.08 -1.90
C ALA A 95 -2.20 -6.39 -2.51
N GLN A 96 -1.43 -7.48 -2.46
CA GLN A 96 -1.88 -8.77 -3.00
C GLN A 96 -3.10 -9.29 -2.23
N GLY A 97 -4.12 -9.74 -2.95
CA GLY A 97 -5.40 -10.19 -2.36
C GLY A 97 -6.34 -9.06 -1.97
N SER A 98 -5.87 -7.81 -1.93
CA SER A 98 -6.72 -6.63 -1.78
C SER A 98 -7.20 -6.13 -3.15
N GLU A 99 -8.34 -5.46 -3.18
CA GLU A 99 -8.89 -4.80 -4.37
C GLU A 99 -9.55 -3.48 -3.97
N ALA A 100 -9.58 -2.53 -4.89
CA ALA A 100 -10.26 -1.24 -4.72
C ALA A 100 -10.99 -0.86 -6.00
N ASP A 101 -12.02 -0.01 -5.89
CA ASP A 101 -12.76 0.47 -7.06
C ASP A 101 -11.85 1.26 -8.02
N GLU A 102 -10.96 2.07 -7.44
CA GLU A 102 -9.99 2.87 -8.16
C GLU A 102 -8.56 2.60 -7.67
N VAL A 103 -7.63 2.35 -8.58
CA VAL A 103 -6.21 2.11 -8.26
C VAL A 103 -5.30 2.99 -9.08
N TRP A 104 -4.46 3.75 -8.39
CA TRP A 104 -3.41 4.56 -8.97
C TRP A 104 -2.09 3.80 -8.94
N VAL A 105 -1.44 3.60 -10.08
CA VAL A 105 -0.19 2.86 -10.22
C VAL A 105 0.93 3.81 -10.63
N LEU A 106 1.97 3.88 -9.81
CA LEU A 106 3.17 4.68 -10.07
C LEU A 106 4.23 3.78 -10.72
N LEU A 107 4.64 4.09 -11.95
CA LEU A 107 5.65 3.32 -12.69
C LEU A 107 6.90 4.17 -12.94
N ALA A 108 8.03 3.74 -12.38
CA ALA A 108 9.31 4.38 -12.61
C ALA A 108 9.82 4.15 -14.04
N GLU A 109 10.69 5.05 -14.50
CA GLU A 109 11.42 4.91 -15.76
C GLU A 109 12.32 3.65 -15.77
N GLY A 110 12.45 2.98 -16.92
CA GLY A 110 13.24 1.74 -17.03
C GLY A 110 12.58 0.49 -16.44
N ALA A 111 11.29 0.57 -16.06
CA ALA A 111 10.54 -0.50 -15.39
C ALA A 111 10.16 -1.71 -16.27
N ARG A 112 10.88 -2.00 -17.37
CA ARG A 112 10.59 -3.16 -18.24
C ARG A 112 10.61 -4.48 -17.44
N ARG A 113 11.48 -4.57 -16.42
CA ARG A 113 11.57 -5.70 -15.48
C ARG A 113 10.40 -5.78 -14.48
N LEU A 114 9.62 -4.71 -14.33
CA LEU A 114 8.47 -4.63 -13.42
C LEU A 114 7.15 -4.95 -14.13
N ARG A 115 7.17 -5.37 -15.41
CA ARG A 115 5.97 -5.75 -16.18
C ARG A 115 5.04 -6.72 -15.43
N PRO A 116 5.52 -7.81 -14.80
CA PRO A 116 4.63 -8.69 -14.03
C PRO A 116 3.95 -7.97 -12.86
N LEU A 117 4.69 -7.12 -12.15
CA LEU A 117 4.14 -6.32 -11.03
C LEU A 117 3.14 -5.27 -11.52
N LEU A 118 3.34 -4.71 -12.71
CA LEU A 118 2.38 -3.79 -13.31
C LEU A 118 1.05 -4.50 -13.59
N TYR A 119 1.08 -5.70 -14.19
CA TYR A 119 -0.13 -6.49 -14.41
C TYR A 119 -0.84 -6.79 -13.09
N THR A 120 -0.11 -7.25 -12.08
CA THR A 120 -0.67 -7.49 -10.75
C THR A 120 -1.28 -6.22 -10.16
N ALA A 121 -0.63 -5.06 -10.28
CA ALA A 121 -1.14 -3.79 -9.78
C ALA A 121 -2.44 -3.35 -10.49
N LEU A 122 -2.50 -3.48 -11.81
CA LEU A 122 -3.67 -3.10 -12.60
C LEU A 122 -4.87 -3.99 -12.28
N THR A 123 -4.66 -5.30 -12.08
CA THR A 123 -5.73 -6.23 -11.68
C THR A 123 -6.23 -6.02 -10.25
N ARG A 124 -5.66 -5.09 -9.47
CA ARG A 124 -6.24 -4.69 -8.16
C ARG A 124 -7.41 -3.72 -8.32
N ALA A 125 -7.56 -3.09 -9.49
CA ALA A 125 -8.68 -2.20 -9.78
C ALA A 125 -9.92 -3.01 -10.17
N ARG A 126 -11.05 -2.73 -9.52
CA ARG A 126 -12.35 -3.29 -9.90
C ARG A 126 -13.00 -2.52 -11.05
N SER A 127 -12.86 -1.18 -11.03
CA SER A 127 -13.56 -0.30 -11.96
C SER A 127 -12.60 0.55 -12.79
N GLN A 128 -11.61 1.19 -12.14
CA GLN A 128 -10.72 2.13 -12.83
C GLN A 128 -9.26 1.97 -12.36
N ALA A 129 -8.34 1.96 -13.33
CA ALA A 129 -6.91 2.04 -13.06
C ALA A 129 -6.32 3.30 -13.71
N TRP A 130 -5.50 4.02 -12.97
CA TRP A 130 -4.69 5.14 -13.47
C TRP A 130 -3.22 4.74 -13.46
N LEU A 131 -2.54 4.90 -14.59
CA LEU A 131 -1.11 4.64 -14.69
C LEU A 131 -0.35 5.96 -14.84
N ILE A 132 0.49 6.26 -13.86
CA ILE A 132 1.37 7.43 -13.86
C ILE A 132 2.78 6.96 -14.14
N THR A 133 3.40 7.52 -15.18
CA THR A 133 4.73 7.16 -15.66
C THR A 133 5.49 8.40 -16.09
N ALA A 134 6.82 8.38 -15.95
CA ALA A 134 7.69 9.46 -16.41
C ALA A 134 7.90 9.50 -17.93
N ALA A 135 7.77 8.35 -18.60
CA ALA A 135 7.96 8.22 -20.04
C ALA A 135 6.63 7.92 -20.72
N ALA A 136 6.46 8.41 -21.96
CA ALA A 136 5.43 7.92 -22.86
C ALA A 136 5.60 6.40 -22.98
N LEU A 137 4.67 5.63 -22.42
CA LEU A 137 4.66 4.19 -22.55
C LEU A 137 4.25 3.88 -24.00
N THR A 138 5.21 3.56 -24.84
CA THR A 138 4.92 2.83 -26.07
C THR A 138 4.59 1.40 -25.64
N LEU A 139 3.29 1.14 -25.41
CA LEU A 139 2.77 -0.21 -25.30
C LEU A 139 2.78 -0.80 -26.72
N GLU A 140 3.95 -1.26 -27.17
CA GLU A 140 4.00 -2.14 -28.33
C GLU A 140 3.16 -3.38 -27.97
N PRO A 141 2.10 -3.70 -28.73
CA PRO A 141 1.34 -4.92 -28.50
C PRO A 141 2.27 -6.09 -28.82
N GLU A 142 2.84 -6.71 -27.79
CA GLU A 142 3.48 -8.01 -27.99
C GLU A 142 2.39 -9.05 -28.24
N PRO A 143 2.55 -9.91 -29.26
CA PRO A 143 1.59 -10.97 -29.52
C PRO A 143 1.48 -11.83 -28.26
N PHE A 144 0.24 -12.05 -27.81
CA PHE A 144 -0.04 -13.02 -26.76
C PHE A 144 0.66 -14.33 -27.13
N PRO A 145 1.50 -14.92 -26.27
CA PRO A 145 2.06 -16.23 -26.58
C PRO A 145 0.90 -17.17 -26.83
N ALA A 146 0.87 -17.75 -28.03
CA ALA A 146 -0.18 -18.67 -28.45
C ALA A 146 -0.35 -19.72 -27.35
N ARG A 147 -1.60 -19.96 -26.94
CA ARG A 147 -1.94 -20.94 -25.90
C ARG A 147 -1.15 -22.22 -26.19
N VAL A 148 -0.28 -22.61 -25.26
CA VAL A 148 0.30 -23.95 -25.26
C VAL A 148 -0.87 -24.89 -25.05
N ASN A 149 -1.27 -25.59 -26.11
CA ASN A 149 -2.27 -26.65 -26.03
C ASN A 149 -1.74 -27.67 -25.02
N ALA A 150 -2.44 -27.80 -23.89
CA ALA A 150 -2.23 -28.88 -22.95
C ALA A 150 -2.45 -30.19 -23.70
N ARG A 151 -1.41 -31.04 -23.71
CA ARG A 151 -1.53 -32.46 -24.06
C ARG A 151 -1.90 -33.25 -22.82
#